data_AF-A0A3R9ZCJ5-F1
#
_entry.id   AF-A0A3R9ZCJ5-F1
#
_cell.length_a   1.000
_cell.length_b   1.000
_cell.length_c   1.000
_cell.angle_alpha   90.00
_cell.angle_beta   90.00
_cell.angle_gamma   90.00
#
_symmetry.space_group_name_H-M   'P 1'
#
loop_
_entity.id
_entity.type
_entity.pdbx_description
1 polymer ?
#
loop_
_entity_poly.entity_id
_entity_poly.type
_entity_poly.pdbx_seq_one_letter_code
_entity_poly.pdbx_strand_id
1 'polypeptide(L)' 'MTIDVLINDKPFALPESATLVDALAALNAVPPFAVAVNREFVPRSAYAARALQPQDRIEVIRPVTGG' A
#
# COMPACT_ATOMS: atom_id res chain seq x y z
N MET A 1 -5.39 7.66 17.13
CA MET A 1 -4.84 6.29 17.23
C MET A 1 -4.23 5.96 15.87
N THR A 2 -3.12 5.22 15.86
CA THR A 2 -2.39 4.84 14.65
C THR A 2 -2.39 3.33 14.50
N ILE A 3 -2.32 2.85 13.27
CA ILE A 3 -2.17 1.45 12.92
C ILE A 3 -0.75 1.20 12.43
N ASP A 4 -0.21 0.04 12.81
CA ASP A 4 1.06 -0.45 12.29
C ASP A 4 0.80 -1.34 11.09
N VAL A 5 1.38 -0.98 9.95
CA VAL A 5 1.32 -1.74 8.71
C VAL A 5 2.73 -2.03 8.21
N LEU A 6 2.87 -3.02 7.33
CA LEU A 6 4.13 -3.34 6.68
C LEU A 6 4.06 -2.91 5.21
N ILE A 7 4.95 -2.04 4.76
CA ILE A 7 5.05 -1.62 3.36
C ILE A 7 6.39 -2.11 2.81
N ASN A 8 6.39 -3.03 1.85
CA ASN A 8 7.61 -3.67 1.31
C ASN A 8 8.53 -4.19 2.44
N ASP A 9 7.97 -4.98 3.36
CA ASP A 9 8.63 -5.51 4.56
C ASP A 9 9.16 -4.47 5.56
N LYS A 10 8.83 -3.18 5.38
CA LYS A 10 9.19 -2.12 6.32
C LYS A 10 8.00 -1.72 7.18
N PRO A 11 8.14 -1.61 8.51
CA PRO A 11 7.06 -1.15 9.37
C PRO A 11 6.79 0.35 9.16
N PHE A 12 5.53 0.71 9.04
CA PHE A 12 5.02 2.07 8.95
C PHE A 12 3.86 2.27 9.92
N ALA A 13 3.89 3.39 10.64
CA ALA A 13 2.78 3.83 11.46
C ALA A 13 1.93 4.84 10.67
N LEU A 14 0.66 4.51 10.44
CA LEU A 14 -0.29 5.34 9.72
C LEU A 14 -1.50 5.67 10.62
N PRO A 15 -2.27 6.74 10.34
CA PRO A 15 -3.54 6.97 11.02
C PRO A 15 -4.51 5.78 10.91
N GLU A 16 -5.38 5.56 11.89
CA GLU A 16 -6.41 4.50 11.79
C GLU A 16 -7.35 4.67 10.60
N SER A 17 -7.62 5.91 10.19
CA SER A 17 -8.43 6.20 9.00
C SER A 17 -7.60 6.23 7.71
N ALA A 18 -6.34 5.77 7.75
CA ALA A 18 -5.48 5.75 6.58
C ALA A 18 -5.97 4.75 5.55
N THR A 19 -5.84 5.15 4.29
CA THR A 19 -6.14 4.34 3.13
C THR A 19 -4.87 3.87 2.46
N LEU A 20 -5.01 3.02 1.45
CA LEU A 20 -3.89 2.63 0.61
C LEU A 20 -3.17 3.83 -0.03
N VAL A 21 -3.92 4.90 -0.33
CA VAL A 21 -3.37 6.13 -0.91
C VAL A 21 -2.42 6.81 0.07
N ASP A 22 -2.77 6.85 1.35
CA ASP A 22 -1.93 7.46 2.39
C ASP A 22 -0.63 6.68 2.58
N ALA A 23 -0.70 5.35 2.58
CA ALA A 23 0.49 4.49 2.60
C ALA A 23 1.41 4.72 1.39
N LEU A 24 0.83 4.85 0.20
CA LEU A 24 1.58 5.12 -1.03
C LEU A 24 2.20 6.52 -1.03
N ALA A 25 1.48 7.51 -0.50
CA ALA A 25 1.98 8.86 -0.35
C ALA A 25 3.15 8.92 0.65
N ALA A 26 3.05 8.20 1.78
CA ALA A 26 4.12 8.06 2.75
C ALA A 26 5.37 7.40 2.14
N LEU A 27 5.18 6.43 1.25
CA LEU A 27 6.27 5.78 0.52
C LEU A 27 6.85 6.65 -0.61
N ASN A 28 6.18 7.75 -0.99
CA ASN A 28 6.46 8.50 -2.23
C ASN A 28 6.49 7.56 -3.46
N ALA A 29 5.55 6.62 -3.53
CA ALA A 29 5.49 5.66 -4.62
C ALA A 29 5.18 6.36 -5.96
N VAL A 30 6.05 6.20 -6.96
CA VAL A 30 5.89 6.81 -8.29
C VAL A 30 5.45 5.75 -9.31
N PRO A 31 4.32 5.95 -10.02
CA PRO A 31 3.83 5.04 -11.06
C PRO A 31 4.82 4.85 -12.22
N PRO A 32 4.78 3.70 -12.95
CA PRO A 32 3.84 2.59 -12.79
C PRO A 32 4.23 1.63 -11.65
N PHE A 33 3.24 1.23 -10.88
CA PHE A 33 3.35 0.18 -9.86
C PHE A 33 1.99 -0.50 -9.67
N ALA A 34 2.02 -1.74 -9.23
CA ALA A 34 0.90 -2.48 -8.68
C ALA A 34 1.06 -2.54 -7.16
N VAL A 35 -0.07 -2.60 -6.45
CA VAL A 35 -0.06 -2.79 -5.00
C VAL A 35 -0.76 -4.09 -4.67
N ALA A 36 -0.14 -4.90 -3.83
CA ALA A 36 -0.79 -6.04 -3.21
C ALA A 36 -0.96 -5.78 -1.71
N VAL A 37 -2.14 -6.08 -1.16
CA VAL A 37 -2.42 -6.04 0.28
C VAL A 37 -2.65 -7.46 0.73
N ASN A 38 -1.88 -7.94 1.70
CA ASN A 38 -1.93 -9.31 2.18
C ASN A 38 -1.82 -10.35 1.04
N ARG A 39 -0.93 -10.09 0.07
CA ARG A 39 -0.74 -10.88 -1.17
C ARG A 39 -1.91 -10.86 -2.15
N GLU A 40 -2.90 -9.99 -1.96
CA GLU A 40 -4.01 -9.78 -2.88
C GLU A 40 -3.79 -8.49 -3.68
N PHE A 41 -3.79 -8.58 -5.01
CA PHE A 41 -3.62 -7.41 -5.86
C PHE A 41 -4.84 -6.48 -5.76
N VAL A 42 -4.58 -5.24 -5.37
CA VAL A 42 -5.60 -4.20 -5.32
C VAL A 42 -5.53 -3.39 -6.62
N PRO A 43 -6.65 -3.16 -7.32
CA PRO A 43 -6.68 -2.27 -8.47
C PRO A 43 -6.59 -0.81 -8.02
N ARG A 44 -5.94 0.04 -8.83
CA ARG A 44 -5.73 1.47 -8.52
C ARG A 44 -7.03 2.23 -8.19
N SER A 45 -8.14 1.86 -8.83
CA SER A 45 -9.46 2.45 -8.57
C SER A 45 -9.95 2.19 -7.13
N ALA A 46 -9.52 1.10 -6.51
CA ALA A 46 -9.89 0.74 -5.14
C ALA A 46 -8.97 1.34 -4.08
N TYR A 47 -7.82 1.94 -4.44
CA TYR A 47 -6.83 2.44 -3.46
C TYR A 47 -7.44 3.46 -2.49
N ALA A 48 -8.25 4.38 -3.00
CA ALA A 48 -8.89 5.42 -2.19
C ALA A 48 -10.05 4.89 -1.32
N ALA A 49 -10.66 3.77 -1.72
CA ALA A 49 -11.78 3.16 -0.99
C ALA A 49 -11.33 2.09 0.01
N ARG A 50 -10.09 1.58 -0.14
CA ARG A 50 -9.52 0.53 0.73
C ARG A 50 -8.92 1.18 1.98
N ALA A 51 -9.65 1.09 3.07
CA ALA A 51 -9.11 1.38 4.41
C ALA A 51 -8.06 0.31 4.78
N LEU A 52 -6.98 0.76 5.41
CA LEU A 52 -5.94 -0.12 5.92
C LEU A 52 -6.32 -0.67 7.29
N GLN A 53 -5.94 -1.92 7.54
CA GLN A 53 -6.11 -2.58 8.82
C GLN A 53 -4.76 -2.67 9.54
N PRO A 54 -4.75 -2.71 10.88
CA PRO A 54 -3.56 -3.07 11.64
C PRO A 54 -2.98 -4.40 11.13
N GLN A 55 -1.65 -4.48 11.04
CA GLN A 55 -0.90 -5.65 10.57
C GLN A 55 -1.06 -5.97 9.07
N ASP A 56 -1.68 -5.09 8.29
CA ASP A 56 -1.73 -5.24 6.83
C ASP A 56 -0.33 -5.23 6.21
N ARG A 57 -0.13 -6.09 5.22
CA ARG A 57 1.09 -6.17 4.42
C ARG A 57 0.85 -5.59 3.03
N ILE A 58 1.33 -4.39 2.81
CA ILE A 58 1.31 -3.68 1.53
C ILE A 58 2.61 -3.95 0.78
N GLU A 59 2.52 -4.49 -0.42
CA GLU A 59 3.65 -4.72 -1.31
C GLU A 59 3.47 -3.84 -2.55
N VAL A 60 4.42 -2.95 -2.79
CA VAL A 60 4.44 -2.06 -3.95
C VAL A 60 5.38 -2.64 -4.99
N ILE A 61 4.79 -3.25 -6.01
CA ILE A 61 5.48 -4.02 -7.03
C ILE A 61 5.58 -3.16 -8.29
N ARG A 62 6.80 -2.96 -8.81
CA ARG A 62 7.00 -2.29 -10.08
C ARG A 62 6.97 -3.32 -11.21
N PRO A 63 6.06 -3.19 -12.20
CA PRO A 63 6.10 -4.07 -13.35
C PRO A 63 7.42 -3.85 -14.10
N VAL A 64 8.19 -4.93 -14.27
CA VAL A 64 9.33 -4.97 -15.18
C VAL A 64 8.78 -5.29 -16.56
N THR A 65 8.55 -4.26 -17.37
CA THR A 65 8.22 -4.47 -18.78
C THR A 65 9.50 -4.86 -19.51
N GLY A 66 9.73 -6.17 -19.67
CA GLY A 66 10.72 -6.69 -20.60
C GLY A 66 10.20 -6.54 -22.03
N GLY A 67 11.02 -5.94 -22.89
CA GLY A 67 10.80 -5.91 -24.35
C GLY A 67 11.24 -7.19 -25.02
#